data_AF-A0AA38CKY8-F1
#
_entry.id   AF-A0AA38CKY8-F1
#
_cell.length_a   1.000
_cell.length_b   1.000
_cell.length_c   1.000
_cell.angle_alpha   90.00
_cell.angle_beta   90.00
_cell.angle_gamma   90.00
#
_symmetry.space_group_name_H-M   'P 1'
#
loop_
_entity.id
_entity.type
_entity.pdbx_description
1 polymer ?
#
loop_
_entity_poly.entity_id
_entity_poly.type
_entity_poly.pdbx_seq_one_letter_code
_entity_poly.pdbx_strand_id
1 'polypeptide(L)'
;WGAYINAMMQEAEWIVVGYIPPLKEYLENGKVSSASCIITLQAILTLDALLPENILREIDYPSRFDELAGLVLRLRGDARTFKAEADCVEEASCITSYMKDHPGYNEE
;
A
#
# COMPACT_ATOMS: atom_id res chain seq x y z
N TRP A 1 -1.32 -11.49 7.24
CA TRP A 1 -0.36 -12.21 6.35
C TRP A 1 -0.94 -12.59 5.00
N GLY A 2 -1.98 -13.44 4.90
CA GLY A 2 -2.50 -13.89 3.60
C GLY A 2 -2.88 -12.75 2.64
N ALA A 3 -3.65 -11.76 3.13
CA ALA A 3 -4.01 -10.58 2.33
C ALA A 3 -2.79 -9.78 1.85
N TYR A 4 -1.81 -9.55 2.72
CA TYR A 4 -0.55 -8.88 2.40
C TYR A 4 0.23 -9.61 1.30
N ILE A 5 0.40 -10.93 1.42
CA ILE A 5 1.13 -11.73 0.43
C ILE A 5 0.43 -11.70 -0.92
N ASN A 6 -0.90 -11.76 -0.95
CA ASN A 6 -1.66 -11.64 -2.18
C ASN A 6 -1.49 -10.25 -2.82
N ALA A 7 -1.50 -9.18 -2.01
CA ALA A 7 -1.29 -7.83 -2.51
C ALA A 7 0.12 -7.63 -3.09
N MET A 8 1.15 -8.19 -2.44
CA MET A 8 2.52 -8.21 -2.95
C MET A 8 2.64 -9.02 -4.25
N MET A 9 1.93 -10.16 -4.34
CA MET A 9 1.89 -10.96 -5.57
C MET A 9 1.27 -10.18 -6.73
N GLN A 10 0.20 -9.43 -6.46
CA GLN A 10 -0.44 -8.59 -7.47
C GLN A 10 0.51 -7.52 -8.02
N GLU A 11 1.33 -6.89 -7.16
CA GLU A 11 2.36 -5.94 -7.59
C GLU A 11 3.44 -6.62 -8.43
N ALA A 12 3.88 -7.82 -8.01
CA ALA A 12 4.84 -8.60 -8.79
C ALA A 12 4.30 -8.97 -10.19
N GLU A 13 3.02 -9.33 -10.29
CA GLU A 13 2.35 -9.59 -11.57
C GLU A 13 2.34 -8.34 -12.46
N TRP A 14 2.00 -7.17 -11.89
CA TRP A 14 2.04 -5.90 -12.61
C TRP A 14 3.43 -5.58 -13.15
N ILE A 15 4.47 -5.76 -12.32
CA ILE A 15 5.87 -5.55 -12.70
C ILE A 15 6.26 -6.47 -13.86
N VAL A 16 5.94 -7.77 -13.77
CA VAL A 16 6.33 -8.77 -14.79
C VAL A 16 5.74 -8.45 -16.17
N VAL A 17 4.53 -7.91 -16.24
CA VAL A 17 3.86 -7.59 -17.51
C VAL A 17 4.00 -6.12 -17.92
N GLY A 18 4.68 -5.29 -17.12
CA GLY A 18 4.79 -3.83 -17.34
C GLY A 18 3.45 -3.10 -17.27
N TYR A 19 2.53 -3.59 -16.44
CA TYR A 19 1.21 -2.97 -16.27
C TYR A 19 1.27 -1.84 -15.24
N ILE A 20 0.93 -0.62 -15.69
CA ILE A 20 0.69 0.52 -14.80
C ILE A 20 -0.82 0.59 -14.52
N PRO A 21 -1.32 0.20 -13.34
CA PRO A 21 -2.73 0.30 -13.01
C PRO A 21 -3.22 1.77 -12.95
N PRO A 22 -4.52 2.04 -13.17
CA PRO A 22 -5.15 3.30 -12.77
C PRO A 22 -4.93 3.58 -11.29
N LEU A 23 -4.90 4.85 -10.88
CA LEU A 23 -4.54 5.24 -9.51
C LEU A 23 -5.44 4.58 -8.47
N LYS A 24 -6.74 4.47 -8.75
CA LYS A 24 -7.66 3.81 -7.83
C LYS A 24 -7.31 2.34 -7.62
N GLU A 25 -7.03 1.60 -8.70
CA GLU A 25 -6.63 0.19 -8.61
C GLU A 25 -5.30 0.05 -7.88
N TYR A 26 -4.33 0.90 -8.20
CA TYR A 26 -3.03 0.96 -7.53
C TYR A 26 -3.18 1.14 -6.01
N LEU A 27 -3.95 2.15 -5.56
CA LEU A 27 -4.09 2.47 -4.14
C LEU A 27 -4.89 1.41 -3.37
N GLU A 28 -5.89 0.78 -3.98
CA GLU A 28 -6.67 -0.28 -3.32
C GLU A 28 -5.81 -1.51 -3.00
N ASN A 29 -4.87 -1.88 -3.88
CA ASN A 29 -3.88 -2.91 -3.57
C ASN A 29 -2.75 -2.36 -2.67
N GLY A 30 -2.27 -1.17 -3.00
CA GLY A 30 -1.16 -0.45 -2.38
C GLY A 30 -1.33 -0.23 -0.87
N LYS A 31 -2.56 0.02 -0.41
CA LYS A 31 -2.87 0.17 1.02
C LYS A 31 -2.61 -1.14 1.80
N VAL A 32 -2.81 -2.30 1.17
CA VAL A 32 -2.58 -3.62 1.79
C VAL A 32 -1.12 -4.03 1.66
N SER A 33 -0.50 -3.85 0.49
CA SER A 33 0.92 -4.17 0.24
C SER A 33 1.89 -3.25 0.98
N SER A 34 1.44 -2.10 1.51
CA SER A 34 2.23 -1.22 2.38
C SER A 34 2.64 -1.83 3.74
N ALA A 35 2.20 -3.06 4.03
CA ALA A 35 2.45 -3.80 5.26
C ALA A 35 1.87 -3.19 6.56
N SER A 36 1.00 -2.18 6.48
CA SER A 36 0.32 -1.57 7.64
C SER A 36 -0.26 -2.62 8.59
N CYS A 37 -1.02 -3.59 8.04
CA CYS A 37 -1.64 -4.65 8.82
C CYS A 37 -0.62 -5.54 9.55
N ILE A 38 0.55 -5.77 8.96
CA ILE A 38 1.60 -6.60 9.55
C ILE A 38 2.27 -5.86 10.72
N ILE A 39 2.60 -4.59 10.51
CA ILE A 39 3.24 -3.73 11.51
C ILE A 39 2.31 -3.58 12.72
N THR A 40 1.03 -3.31 12.48
CA THR A 40 0.02 -3.12 13.53
C THR A 40 -0.22 -4.41 14.31
N LEU A 41 -0.39 -5.54 13.62
CA LEU A 41 -0.58 -6.83 14.27
C LEU A 41 0.61 -7.23 15.14
N GLN A 42 1.85 -7.04 14.65
CA GLN A 42 3.06 -7.31 15.44
C GLN A 42 3.16 -6.44 16.69
N ALA A 43 2.81 -5.15 16.58
CA ALA A 43 2.76 -4.26 17.72
C ALA A 43 1.72 -4.71 18.75
N ILE A 44 0.52 -5.09 18.31
CA ILE A 44 -0.55 -5.58 19.19
C ILE A 44 -0.11 -6.86 19.92
N LEU A 45 0.47 -7.82 19.21
CA LEU A 45 0.90 -9.11 19.79
C LEU A 45 2.06 -8.99 20.78
N THR A 46 2.76 -7.86 20.80
CA THR A 46 3.88 -7.60 21.73
C THR A 46 3.48 -6.74 22.93
N LEU A 47 2.22 -6.29 23.01
CA LEU A 47 1.71 -5.60 24.18
C LEU A 47 1.61 -6.58 25.37
N ASP A 48 2.06 -6.13 26.54
CA ASP A 48 1.83 -6.82 27.82
C ASP A 48 0.39 -6.55 28.33
N ALA A 49 -0.58 -6.59 27.42
CA ALA A 49 -1.98 -6.33 27.69
C ALA A 49 -2.85 -7.02 26.63
N LEU A 50 -3.95 -7.64 27.08
CA LEU A 50 -4.96 -8.17 26.18
C LEU A 50 -5.90 -7.05 25.75
N LEU A 51 -5.96 -6.79 24.44
CA LEU A 51 -6.94 -5.86 23.89
C LEU A 51 -8.31 -6.57 23.76
N PRO A 52 -9.40 -5.93 24.21
CA PRO A 52 -10.75 -6.42 23.96
C PRO A 52 -11.02 -6.57 22.46
N GLU A 53 -11.83 -7.57 22.08
CA GLU A 53 -12.12 -7.85 20.67
C GLU A 53 -12.75 -6.66 19.94
N ASN A 54 -13.58 -5.87 20.63
CA ASN A 54 -14.16 -4.66 20.04
C ASN A 54 -13.13 -3.57 19.76
N ILE A 55 -12.02 -3.52 20.50
CA ILE A 55 -10.91 -2.59 20.24
C ILE A 55 -10.04 -3.12 19.12
N LEU A 56 -9.74 -4.43 19.11
CA LEU A 56 -8.99 -5.07 18.04
C LEU A 56 -9.63 -4.84 16.67
N ARG A 57 -10.96 -4.95 16.56
CA ARG A 57 -11.70 -4.73 15.31
C ARG A 57 -11.62 -3.29 14.78
N GLU A 58 -11.36 -2.30 15.63
CA GLU A 58 -11.24 -0.89 15.23
C GLU A 58 -9.82 -0.51 14.77
N ILE A 59 -8.83 -1.37 15.04
CA ILE A 59 -7.41 -1.08 14.81
C ILE A 59 -6.80 -2.07 13.80
N ASP A 60 -7.14 -3.35 13.88
CA ASP A 60 -6.58 -4.39 13.03
C ASP A 60 -7.21 -4.39 11.62
N TYR A 61 -6.60 -5.07 10.67
CA TYR A 61 -7.14 -5.24 9.31
C TYR A 61 -8.46 -6.03 9.33
N PRO A 62 -9.51 -5.64 8.57
CA PRO A 62 -9.57 -4.53 7.61
C PRO A 62 -10.33 -3.30 8.18
N SER A 63 -9.92 -2.79 9.34
CA SER A 63 -10.54 -1.59 9.93
C SER A 63 -10.25 -0.33 9.11
N ARG A 64 -11.10 0.70 9.30
CA ARG A 64 -10.86 2.02 8.70
C ARG A 64 -9.54 2.65 9.17
N PHE A 65 -9.09 2.33 10.38
CA PHE A 65 -7.79 2.78 10.87
C PHE A 65 -6.65 2.18 10.03
N ASP A 66 -6.67 0.86 9.82
CA ASP A 66 -5.66 0.18 9.02
C ASP A 66 -5.68 0.66 7.55
N GLU A 67 -6.86 0.87 6.96
CA GLU A 67 -6.97 1.40 5.60
C GLU A 67 -6.29 2.76 5.45
N LEU A 68 -6.54 3.68 6.39
CA LEU A 68 -5.94 5.02 6.38
C LEU A 68 -4.43 4.97 6.66
N ALA A 69 -4.00 4.13 7.61
CA ALA A 69 -2.59 3.94 7.93
C ALA A 69 -1.83 3.39 6.72
N GLY A 70 -2.37 2.37 6.05
CA GLY A 70 -1.81 1.79 4.83
C GLY A 70 -1.75 2.78 3.67
N LEU A 71 -2.81 3.59 3.49
CA LEU A 71 -2.82 4.63 2.46
C LEU A 71 -1.75 5.70 2.72
N VAL A 72 -1.59 6.17 3.96
CA VAL A 72 -0.54 7.14 4.33
C VAL A 72 0.85 6.55 4.10
N LEU A 73 1.07 5.30 4.49
CA LEU A 73 2.36 4.62 4.28
C LEU A 73 2.68 4.48 2.79
N ARG A 74 1.70 4.05 1.97
CA ARG A 74 1.85 3.93 0.52
C ARG A 74 2.20 5.27 -0.12
N LEU A 75 1.37 6.30 0.09
CA LEU A 75 1.60 7.63 -0.50
C LEU A 75 2.93 8.24 -0.07
N ARG A 76 3.30 8.11 1.21
CA ARG A 76 4.58 8.61 1.72
C ARG A 76 5.77 7.84 1.12
N GLY A 77 5.63 6.53 0.96
CA GLY A 77 6.64 5.66 0.35
C GLY A 77 6.93 6.15 -1.06
N ASP A 78 5.92 6.07 -1.93
CA ASP A 78 6.01 6.45 -3.33
C ASP A 78 6.54 7.87 -3.51
N ALA A 79 6.03 8.86 -2.77
CA ALA A 79 6.50 10.25 -2.88
C ALA A 79 8.00 10.42 -2.60
N ARG A 80 8.62 9.50 -1.86
CA ARG A 80 10.05 9.50 -1.59
C ARG A 80 10.87 8.62 -2.54
N THR A 81 10.31 7.51 -3.02
CA THR A 81 11.09 6.46 -3.67
C THR A 81 10.80 6.27 -5.15
N PHE A 82 9.71 6.82 -5.69
CA PHE A 82 9.27 6.52 -7.06
C PHE A 82 10.34 6.73 -8.14
N LYS A 83 11.19 7.76 -8.01
CA LYS A 83 12.30 8.00 -8.97
C LYS A 83 13.34 6.88 -8.93
N ALA A 84 13.72 6.49 -7.73
CA ALA A 84 14.72 5.44 -7.53
C ALA A 84 14.18 4.05 -7.92
N GLU A 85 12.88 3.83 -7.75
CA GLU A 85 12.17 2.60 -8.13
C GLU A 85 12.01 2.48 -9.65
N ALA A 86 11.69 3.60 -10.32
CA ALA A 86 11.60 3.69 -11.78
C ALA A 86 12.95 3.44 -12.47
N ASP A 87 14.05 3.89 -11.88
CA ASP A 87 15.41 3.63 -12.39
C ASP A 87 15.82 2.14 -12.30
N CYS A 88 15.06 1.33 -11.56
CA CYS A 88 15.32 -0.09 -11.38
C CYS A 88 14.44 -0.93 -12.34
N VAL A 89 13.18 -1.16 -11.96
CA VAL A 89 12.21 -2.01 -12.69
C VAL A 89 10.76 -1.65 -12.36
N GLU A 90 10.51 -0.91 -11.28
CA GLU A 90 9.15 -0.67 -10.78
C GLU A 90 8.61 0.65 -11.33
N GLU A 91 7.84 0.55 -12.43
CA GLU A 91 7.24 1.72 -13.09
C GLU A 91 5.92 2.18 -12.45
N ALA A 92 5.28 1.32 -11.66
CA ALA A 92 3.99 1.59 -11.04
C ALA A 92 4.16 2.29 -9.67
N SER A 93 3.70 3.53 -9.58
CA SER A 93 3.66 4.34 -8.36
C SER A 93 2.39 5.19 -8.36
N CYS A 94 2.00 5.77 -7.21
CA CYS A 94 0.87 6.69 -7.19
C CYS A 94 1.06 7.90 -8.11
N ILE A 95 2.30 8.35 -8.34
CA ILE A 95 2.61 9.47 -9.23
C ILE A 95 2.40 9.06 -10.68
N THR A 96 2.99 7.94 -11.12
CA THR A 96 2.87 7.46 -12.50
C THR A 96 1.45 7.03 -12.84
N SER A 97 0.73 6.40 -11.91
CA SER A 97 -0.68 6.10 -12.06
C SER A 97 -1.55 7.37 -12.12
N TYR A 98 -1.27 8.40 -11.33
CA TYR A 98 -2.01 9.67 -11.39
C TYR A 98 -1.82 10.39 -12.73
N MET A 99 -0.58 10.48 -13.21
CA MET A 99 -0.25 11.09 -14.51
C MET A 99 -0.90 10.34 -15.67
N LYS A 100 -0.96 9.01 -15.60
CA LYS A 100 -1.67 8.17 -16.58
C LYS A 100 -3.16 8.47 -16.62
N ASP A 101 -3.79 8.62 -15.45
CA ASP A 101 -5.22 8.92 -15.34
C ASP A 101 -5.57 10.36 -15.75
N HIS A 102 -4.61 11.29 -15.68
CA HIS A 102 -4.79 12.72 -15.97
C HIS A 102 -3.80 13.22 -17.03
N PRO A 103 -4.05 12.94 -18.33
CA PRO A 103 -3.18 13.41 -19.41
C PRO A 103 -3.01 14.94 -19.37
N GLY A 104 -1.75 15.40 -19.41
CA GLY A 104 -1.39 16.82 -19.38
C GLY A 104 -0.86 17.31 -18.02
N TYR A 105 -0.97 16.49 -16.97
CA TYR A 105 -0.24 16.72 -15.72
C TYR A 105 1.13 16.06 -15.79
N ASN A 106 2.10 16.69 -15.14
CA ASN A 106 3.45 16.16 -15.00
C ASN A 106 3.82 16.09 -13.51
N GLU A 107 5.03 15.65 -13.21
CA GLU A 107 5.51 15.48 -11.84
C GLU A 107 5.68 16.81 -11.08
N GLU A 108 6.02 17.89 -11.79
CA GLU A 108 6.20 19.26 -11.27
C GLU A 108 4.90 20.08 -11.30
#